data_AF-A0A4Y6PMT6-F1
#
_entry.id   AF-A0A4Y6PMT6-F1
#
_cell.length_a   1.000
_cell.length_b   1.000
_cell.length_c   1.000
_cell.angle_alpha   90.00
_cell.angle_beta   90.00
_cell.angle_gamma   90.00
#
_symmetry.space_group_name_H-M   'P 1'
#
loop_
_entity.id
_entity.type
_entity.pdbx_description
1 polymer ?
#
loop_
_entity_poly.entity_id
_entity_poly.type
_entity_poly.pdbx_seq_one_letter_code
_entity_poly.pdbx_strand_id
1 'polypeptide(L)'
;MTTLIGLYDDPEAAQQAMLDLSSEGFDRRHITTNTRAREASAKVTVTTTEDRVQQASKLLWQNGPTDVRREEGQPPEHGPRADRGEDGAVGSSRPTANAVEKSGASGQMRPAGKGGPAASELFREHEPSFREHFRSHGGSSETYDEYRQAYMEGTRLGTDFQSRDWSEVEQEARRRWEHNQHPQPWSKVRDYVKHGWGAVDR
;
A
#
# COMPACT_ATOMS: atom_id res chain seq x y z
N MET A 1 -24.61 10.56 10.84
CA MET A 1 -24.25 10.58 9.41
C MET A 1 -22.87 9.94 9.30
N THR A 2 -22.69 9.03 8.36
CA THR A 2 -21.49 8.22 8.19
C THR A 2 -20.87 8.57 6.85
N THR A 3 -19.54 8.73 6.82
CA THR A 3 -18.80 9.04 5.61
C THR A 3 -18.07 7.78 5.14
N LEU A 4 -18.16 7.49 3.85
CA LEU A 4 -17.39 6.44 3.20
C LEU A 4 -16.42 7.08 2.21
N ILE A 5 -15.19 6.57 2.20
CA ILE A 5 -14.13 7.06 1.33
C ILE A 5 -13.65 5.88 0.49
N GLY A 6 -13.88 5.93 -0.82
CA GLY A 6 -13.32 5.01 -1.80
C GLY A 6 -12.11 5.64 -2.49
N LEU A 7 -10.97 4.94 -2.45
CA LEU A 7 -9.78 5.28 -3.21
C LEU A 7 -9.75 4.44 -4.48
N TYR A 8 -9.57 5.09 -5.61
CA TYR A 8 -9.49 4.49 -6.93
C TYR A 8 -8.13 4.81 -7.55
N ASP A 9 -7.49 3.80 -8.14
CA ASP A 9 -6.27 3.96 -8.93
C ASP A 9 -6.56 4.56 -10.31
N ASP A 10 -7.81 4.48 -10.75
CA ASP A 10 -8.29 4.96 -12.04
C ASP A 10 -9.40 6.03 -11.88
N PRO A 11 -9.30 7.17 -12.58
CA PRO A 11 -10.26 8.26 -12.44
C PRO A 11 -11.58 7.99 -13.17
N GLU A 12 -11.61 7.13 -14.20
CA GLU A 12 -12.86 6.72 -14.87
C GLU A 12 -13.64 5.76 -13.98
N ALA A 13 -12.98 4.83 -13.30
CA ALA A 13 -13.60 3.95 -12.31
C ALA A 13 -14.25 4.73 -11.16
N ALA A 14 -13.59 5.79 -10.68
CA ALA A 14 -14.16 6.71 -9.68
C ALA A 14 -15.39 7.48 -10.22
N GLN A 15 -15.36 7.89 -11.49
CA GLN A 15 -16.52 8.54 -12.12
C GLN A 15 -17.70 7.58 -12.27
N GLN A 16 -17.44 6.33 -12.66
CA GLN A 16 -18.46 5.30 -12.78
C GLN A 16 -19.11 5.01 -11.42
N ALA A 17 -18.32 4.92 -10.35
CA ALA A 17 -18.84 4.75 -8.99
C ALA A 17 -19.74 5.90 -8.55
N MET A 18 -19.42 7.15 -8.91
CA MET A 18 -20.29 8.29 -8.64
C MET A 18 -21.63 8.21 -9.39
N LEU A 19 -21.60 7.75 -10.64
CA LEU A 19 -22.81 7.59 -11.45
C LEU A 19 -23.72 6.52 -10.85
N ASP A 20 -23.16 5.41 -10.39
CA ASP A 20 -23.89 4.31 -9.76
C ASP A 20 -24.52 4.75 -8.43
N LEU A 21 -23.75 5.46 -7.58
CA LEU A 21 -24.27 6.08 -6.35
C LEU A 21 -25.40 7.07 -6.65
N SER A 22 -25.26 7.91 -7.66
CA SER A 22 -26.32 8.84 -8.05
C SER A 22 -27.57 8.12 -8.56
N SER A 23 -27.42 6.98 -9.24
CA SER A 23 -28.53 6.17 -9.75
C SER A 23 -29.31 5.50 -8.62
N GLU A 24 -28.62 5.10 -7.55
CA GLU A 24 -29.19 4.46 -6.37
C GLU A 24 -29.87 5.44 -5.38
N GLY A 25 -29.93 6.72 -5.77
CA GLY A 25 -30.62 7.77 -5.02
C GLY A 25 -29.74 8.51 -4.01
N PHE A 26 -28.41 8.36 -4.09
CA PHE A 26 -27.49 9.19 -3.30
C PHE A 26 -27.37 10.58 -3.91
N ASP A 27 -27.56 11.61 -3.09
CA ASP A 27 -27.52 12.98 -3.55
C ASP A 27 -26.09 13.38 -3.95
N ARG A 28 -25.90 13.88 -5.18
CA ARG A 28 -24.59 14.28 -5.70
C ARG A 28 -23.93 15.38 -4.85
N ARG A 29 -24.71 16.14 -4.07
CA ARG A 29 -24.19 17.14 -3.14
C ARG A 29 -23.42 16.53 -1.98
N HIS A 30 -23.68 15.26 -1.66
CA HIS A 30 -23.01 14.51 -0.60
C HIS A 30 -21.89 13.62 -1.15
N ILE A 31 -21.60 13.70 -2.45
CA ILE A 31 -20.55 12.95 -3.13
C ILE A 31 -19.49 13.96 -3.57
N THR A 32 -18.28 13.83 -3.04
CA THR A 32 -17.14 14.66 -3.42
C THR A 32 -16.08 13.79 -4.06
N THR A 33 -15.56 14.20 -5.22
CA THR A 33 -14.44 13.50 -5.86
C THR A 33 -13.24 14.42 -5.97
N ASN A 34 -12.10 13.93 -5.51
CA ASN A 34 -10.82 14.59 -5.66
C ASN A 34 -9.92 13.73 -6.55
N THR A 35 -9.68 14.20 -7.77
CA THR A 35 -8.75 13.55 -8.70
C THR A 35 -7.40 14.23 -8.60
N ARG A 36 -6.35 13.48 -8.28
CA ARG A 36 -4.98 14.00 -8.34
C ARG A 36 -4.37 13.70 -9.70
N ALA A 37 -4.32 14.73 -10.55
CA ALA A 37 -3.82 14.63 -11.93
C ALA A 37 -2.37 14.09 -12.06
N ARG A 38 -1.57 14.11 -10.99
CA ARG A 38 -0.19 13.61 -11.00
C ARG A 38 -0.05 12.12 -10.70
N GLU A 39 -1.07 11.51 -10.10
CA GLU A 39 -0.98 10.16 -9.53
C GLU A 39 -1.98 9.18 -10.17
N ALA A 40 -2.73 9.61 -11.20
CA ALA A 40 -3.87 8.91 -11.79
C ALA A 40 -4.97 8.46 -10.79
N SER A 41 -4.81 8.72 -9.49
CA SER A 41 -5.73 8.29 -8.47
C SER A 41 -6.86 9.29 -8.22
N ALA A 42 -8.02 8.75 -7.87
CA ALA A 42 -9.22 9.50 -7.54
C ALA A 42 -9.79 9.03 -6.20
N LYS A 43 -10.11 9.99 -5.34
CA LYS A 43 -10.76 9.76 -4.05
C LYS A 43 -12.21 10.17 -4.15
N VAL A 44 -13.13 9.23 -3.96
CA VAL A 44 -14.57 9.46 -3.88
C VAL A 44 -14.98 9.42 -2.41
N THR A 45 -15.61 10.48 -1.93
CA THR A 45 -16.14 10.58 -0.57
C THR A 45 -17.65 10.70 -0.66
N VAL A 46 -18.38 9.81 0.00
CA VAL A 46 -19.85 9.83 0.07
C VAL A 46 -20.31 9.90 1.51
N THR A 47 -21.17 10.87 1.81
CA THR A 47 -21.79 11.02 3.14
C THR A 47 -23.23 10.53 3.11
N THR A 48 -23.56 9.56 3.96
CA THR A 48 -24.90 8.94 4.01
C THR A 48 -25.33 8.63 5.45
N THR A 49 -26.53 8.08 5.63
CA THR A 49 -27.01 7.55 6.92
C THR A 49 -26.49 6.14 7.15
N GLU A 50 -26.38 5.72 8.40
CA GLU A 50 -25.85 4.39 8.77
C GLU A 50 -26.59 3.23 8.09
N ASP A 51 -27.91 3.35 7.95
CA ASP A 51 -28.77 2.38 7.25
C ASP A 51 -28.37 2.17 5.78
N ARG A 52 -27.84 3.22 5.13
CA ARG A 52 -27.43 3.23 3.72
C ARG A 52 -25.93 3.01 3.52
N VAL A 53 -25.14 2.87 4.60
CA VAL A 53 -23.68 2.63 4.52
C VAL A 53 -23.37 1.33 3.81
N GLN A 54 -24.10 0.26 4.12
CA GLN A 54 -23.87 -1.04 3.48
C GLN A 54 -24.20 -1.03 1.99
N GLN A 55 -25.18 -0.23 1.59
CA GLN A 55 -25.53 -0.06 0.18
C GLN A 55 -24.47 0.78 -0.54
N ALA A 56 -24.06 1.90 0.03
CA ALA A 56 -23.01 2.76 -0.54
C ALA A 56 -21.66 2.04 -0.64
N SER A 57 -21.26 1.26 0.37
CA SER A 57 -20.02 0.49 0.33
C SER A 57 -20.04 -0.54 -0.79
N LYS A 58 -21.17 -1.24 -0.99
CA LYS A 58 -21.35 -2.20 -2.08
C LYS A 58 -21.14 -1.56 -3.46
N LEU A 59 -21.73 -0.38 -3.69
CA LEU A 59 -21.64 0.35 -4.96
C LEU A 59 -20.21 0.85 -5.22
N LEU A 60 -19.51 1.27 -4.17
CA LEU A 60 -18.09 1.62 -4.28
C LEU A 60 -17.27 0.40 -4.70
N TRP A 61 -17.44 -0.74 -4.02
CA TRP A 61 -16.72 -2.00 -4.32
C TRP A 61 -17.01 -2.58 -5.70
N GLN A 62 -18.19 -2.32 -6.26
CA GLN A 62 -18.57 -2.79 -7.59
C GLN A 62 -17.67 -2.23 -8.70
N ASN A 63 -17.04 -1.08 -8.47
CA ASN A 63 -16.19 -0.39 -9.43
C ASN A 63 -14.69 -0.59 -9.15
N GLY A 64 -14.32 -1.60 -8.35
CA GLY A 64 -12.91 -1.97 -8.10
C GLY A 64 -12.07 -0.90 -7.40
N PRO A 65 -12.51 -0.35 -6.25
CA PRO A 65 -11.71 0.58 -5.47
C PRO A 65 -10.49 -0.14 -4.91
N THR A 66 -9.37 0.57 -4.85
CA THR A 66 -8.13 0.11 -4.21
C THR A 66 -8.34 -0.05 -2.70
N ASP A 67 -9.14 0.83 -2.09
CA ASP A 67 -9.44 0.80 -0.66
C ASP A 67 -10.78 1.51 -0.39
N VAL A 68 -11.60 0.98 0.52
CA VAL A 68 -12.83 1.63 0.97
C VAL A 68 -12.82 1.69 2.49
N ARG A 69 -12.77 2.91 3.03
CA ARG A 69 -12.78 3.14 4.48
C ARG A 69 -14.08 3.78 4.92
N ARG A 70 -14.57 3.33 6.06
CA ARG A 70 -15.62 3.99 6.83
C ARG A 70 -14.97 4.99 7.76
N GLU A 71 -15.28 6.26 7.57
CA GLU A 71 -14.86 7.35 8.44
C GLU A 71 -16.06 7.78 9.28
N GLU A 72 -16.05 7.40 10.55
CA GLU A 72 -17.12 7.72 11.49
C GLU A 72 -16.82 9.08 12.13
N GLY A 73 -17.51 10.13 11.65
CA GLY A 73 -17.74 11.32 12.47
C GLY A 73 -16.91 12.58 12.21
N GLN A 74 -16.29 12.79 11.06
CA GLN A 74 -15.80 14.14 10.71
C GLN A 74 -16.19 14.55 9.29
N PRO A 75 -16.87 15.70 9.10
CA PRO A 75 -16.97 16.31 7.78
C PRO A 75 -15.55 16.67 7.32
N PRO A 76 -15.26 16.66 6.01
CA PRO A 76 -13.97 17.11 5.53
C PRO A 76 -13.83 18.60 5.89
N GLU A 77 -13.02 18.90 6.91
CA GLU A 77 -12.54 20.26 7.13
C GLU A 77 -11.74 20.65 5.90
N HIS A 78 -12.37 21.45 5.05
CA HIS A 78 -11.76 22.26 4.01
C HIS A 78 -10.65 21.56 3.21
N GLY A 79 -11.04 20.88 2.12
CA GLY A 79 -10.08 20.62 1.04
C GLY A 79 -9.41 21.94 0.62
N PRO A 80 -8.11 21.94 0.27
CA PRO A 80 -7.46 23.16 -0.20
C PRO A 80 -8.23 23.64 -1.43
N ARG A 81 -8.79 24.84 -1.28
CA ARG A 81 -9.42 25.62 -2.34
C ARG A 81 -8.43 25.68 -3.49
N ALA A 82 -8.68 24.90 -4.54
CA ALA A 82 -8.03 25.09 -5.82
C ALA A 82 -8.57 26.40 -6.39
N ASP A 83 -7.99 27.50 -5.91
CA ASP A 83 -8.19 28.83 -6.45
C ASP A 83 -7.50 28.85 -7.81
N ARG A 84 -8.36 28.84 -8.83
CA ARG A 84 -8.04 29.03 -10.24
C ARG A 84 -8.12 30.53 -10.52
N GLY A 85 -7.01 31.10 -11.00
CA GLY A 85 -6.90 32.48 -11.50
C GLY A 85 -5.52 33.04 -11.11
N GLU A 86 -4.53 33.10 -12.01
CA GLU A 86 -4.14 34.34 -12.72
C GLU A 86 -3.46 35.32 -11.74
N ASP A 87 -2.19 35.73 -11.84
CA ASP A 87 -1.53 36.48 -12.91
C ASP A 87 0.01 36.50 -12.69
N GLY A 88 0.76 36.81 -13.75
CA GLY A 88 2.19 36.58 -13.84
C GLY A 88 3.13 37.51 -13.05
N ALA A 89 4.38 37.06 -12.95
CA ALA A 89 5.54 37.94 -12.82
C ALA A 89 6.79 37.26 -13.41
N VAL A 90 7.17 37.81 -14.56
CA VAL A 90 8.50 37.86 -15.18
C VAL A 90 9.67 37.90 -14.19
N GLY A 91 10.75 37.20 -14.51
CA GLY A 91 12.03 37.33 -13.79
C GLY A 91 13.11 36.41 -14.33
N SER A 92 13.84 36.89 -15.34
CA SER A 92 14.87 36.23 -16.12
C SER A 92 16.12 35.76 -15.35
N SER A 93 16.83 34.82 -16.00
CA SER A 93 18.30 34.74 -16.17
C SER A 93 19.09 33.64 -15.42
N ARG A 94 19.60 32.69 -16.23
CA ARG A 94 20.76 31.78 -16.04
C ARG A 94 22.10 32.58 -16.06
N PRO A 95 23.31 31.97 -16.08
CA PRO A 95 23.86 30.67 -15.58
C PRO A 95 25.05 30.91 -14.60
N THR A 96 25.78 29.95 -14.02
CA THR A 96 27.05 29.38 -14.55
C THR A 96 27.54 28.15 -13.75
N ALA A 97 27.81 27.08 -14.50
CA ALA A 97 29.05 26.30 -14.52
C ALA A 97 29.85 26.05 -13.21
N ASN A 98 29.88 24.78 -12.80
CA ASN A 98 31.13 24.12 -12.45
C ASN A 98 31.09 22.66 -12.91
N ALA A 99 31.82 22.38 -13.97
CA ALA A 99 32.18 21.04 -14.40
C ALA A 99 33.56 20.73 -13.80
N VAL A 100 33.70 19.57 -13.16
CA VAL A 100 34.95 18.81 -13.29
C VAL A 100 34.64 17.33 -13.25
N GLU A 101 35.14 16.70 -14.28
CA GLU A 101 35.03 15.31 -14.68
C GLU A 101 35.81 14.39 -13.73
N LYS A 102 35.33 13.16 -13.55
CA LYS A 102 36.24 12.00 -13.59
C LYS A 102 35.49 10.71 -13.93
N SER A 103 35.58 10.37 -15.21
CA SER A 103 35.98 9.07 -15.74
C SER A 103 35.70 7.82 -14.90
N GLY A 104 34.88 6.95 -15.50
CA GLY A 104 35.25 5.56 -15.76
C GLY A 104 35.60 4.69 -14.56
N ALA A 105 34.61 3.95 -14.08
CA ALA A 105 34.84 2.59 -13.64
C ALA A 105 33.59 1.77 -13.94
N SER A 106 33.73 0.89 -14.92
CA SER A 106 33.04 -0.40 -14.95
C SER A 106 33.39 -1.10 -13.64
N GLY A 107 32.68 -0.75 -12.58
CA GLY A 107 32.83 -1.27 -11.24
C GLY A 107 31.64 -2.17 -11.02
N GLN A 108 31.88 -3.46 -11.19
CA GLN A 108 31.03 -4.54 -10.74
C GLN A 108 30.50 -4.21 -9.33
N MET A 109 29.32 -3.60 -9.25
CA MET A 109 28.62 -3.43 -8.00
C MET A 109 27.98 -4.78 -7.71
N ARG A 110 28.76 -5.60 -7.01
CA ARG A 110 28.39 -6.66 -6.05
C ARG A 110 26.90 -7.06 -6.16
N PRO A 111 26.55 -8.34 -6.41
CA PRO A 111 25.16 -8.74 -6.31
C PRO A 111 24.68 -8.46 -4.88
N ALA A 112 23.89 -7.38 -4.73
CA ALA A 112 23.06 -7.19 -3.56
C ALA A 112 22.25 -8.49 -3.42
N GLY A 113 22.23 -9.03 -2.20
CA GLY A 113 22.03 -10.45 -1.92
C GLY A 113 20.94 -11.13 -2.74
N LYS A 114 21.16 -12.43 -2.97
CA LYS A 114 20.34 -13.42 -3.69
C LYS A 114 18.81 -13.43 -3.45
N GLY A 115 18.21 -12.48 -2.73
CA GLY A 115 16.77 -12.20 -2.76
C GLY A 115 16.38 -11.32 -3.95
N GLY A 116 16.74 -11.73 -5.17
CA GLY A 116 16.34 -11.07 -6.41
C GLY A 116 14.83 -11.17 -6.68
N PRO A 117 14.34 -10.73 -7.86
CA PRO A 117 12.90 -10.64 -8.23
C PRO A 117 12.08 -11.90 -7.92
N ALA A 118 12.72 -13.07 -7.81
CA ALA A 118 12.14 -14.32 -7.33
C ALA A 118 11.46 -14.21 -5.95
N ALA A 119 12.05 -13.53 -4.97
CA ALA A 119 11.44 -13.42 -3.64
C ALA A 119 10.17 -12.55 -3.66
N SER A 120 10.16 -11.48 -4.46
CA SER A 120 8.96 -10.65 -4.67
C SER A 120 7.88 -11.38 -5.48
N GLU A 121 8.28 -12.21 -6.45
CA GLU A 121 7.34 -13.00 -7.25
C GLU A 121 6.68 -14.11 -6.42
N LEU A 122 7.49 -14.88 -5.68
CA LEU A 122 7.03 -15.89 -4.72
C LEU A 122 6.16 -15.26 -3.63
N PHE A 123 6.55 -14.08 -3.14
CA PHE A 123 5.73 -13.36 -2.18
C PHE A 123 4.35 -13.04 -2.77
N ARG A 124 4.28 -12.59 -4.02
CA ARG A 124 3.01 -12.25 -4.69
C ARG A 124 2.15 -13.48 -4.98
N GLU A 125 2.78 -14.59 -5.34
CA GLU A 125 2.13 -15.89 -5.53
C GLU A 125 1.50 -16.41 -4.22
N HIS A 126 2.22 -16.26 -3.10
CA HIS A 126 1.77 -16.71 -1.79
C HIS A 126 1.04 -15.64 -0.97
N GLU A 127 0.94 -14.41 -1.47
CA GLU A 127 0.23 -13.29 -0.83
C GLU A 127 -1.21 -13.65 -0.41
N PRO A 128 -2.01 -14.37 -1.22
CA PRO A 128 -3.35 -14.80 -0.82
C PRO A 128 -3.32 -15.69 0.42
N SER A 129 -2.44 -16.69 0.46
CA SER A 129 -2.27 -17.60 1.61
C SER A 129 -1.79 -16.85 2.86
N PHE A 130 -0.91 -15.86 2.69
CA PHE A 130 -0.44 -15.02 3.79
C PHE A 130 -1.55 -14.15 4.35
N ARG A 131 -2.41 -13.59 3.50
CA ARG A 131 -3.59 -12.82 3.92
C ARG A 131 -4.60 -13.71 4.66
N GLU A 132 -4.85 -14.92 4.20
CA GLU A 132 -5.73 -15.86 4.90
C GLU A 132 -5.16 -16.27 6.26
N HIS A 133 -3.86 -16.59 6.33
CA HIS A 133 -3.17 -16.89 7.58
C HIS A 133 -3.27 -15.71 8.55
N PHE A 134 -2.99 -14.49 8.08
CA PHE A 134 -3.13 -13.28 8.89
C PHE A 134 -4.57 -13.06 9.37
N ARG A 135 -5.59 -13.30 8.55
CA ARG A 135 -7.00 -13.19 8.99
C ARG A 135 -7.37 -14.22 10.05
N SER A 136 -6.71 -15.39 10.05
CA SER A 136 -6.95 -16.44 11.04
C SER A 136 -6.14 -16.26 12.33
N HIS A 137 -4.97 -15.62 12.26
CA HIS A 137 -4.03 -15.49 13.39
C HIS A 137 -3.88 -14.07 13.95
N GLY A 138 -4.20 -13.04 13.16
CA GLY A 138 -4.08 -11.64 13.53
C GLY A 138 -5.30 -11.14 14.31
N GLY A 139 -5.08 -10.24 15.27
CA GLY A 139 -6.14 -9.58 16.02
C GLY A 139 -6.78 -8.42 15.25
N SER A 140 -7.99 -8.03 15.66
CA SER A 140 -8.77 -6.95 15.01
C SER A 140 -8.10 -5.57 14.99
N SER A 141 -7.04 -5.37 15.78
CA SER A 141 -6.30 -4.11 15.88
C SER A 141 -4.99 -4.11 15.08
N GLU A 142 -4.64 -5.22 14.46
CA GLU A 142 -3.38 -5.41 13.75
C GLU A 142 -3.62 -5.31 12.24
N THR A 143 -2.72 -4.62 11.54
CA THR A 143 -2.85 -4.47 10.09
C THR A 143 -1.93 -5.42 9.35
N TYR A 144 -2.42 -5.96 8.22
CA TYR A 144 -1.63 -6.85 7.37
C TYR A 144 -0.31 -6.20 6.92
N ASP A 145 -0.28 -4.87 6.72
CA ASP A 145 0.90 -4.15 6.29
C ASP A 145 2.05 -4.19 7.31
N GLU A 146 1.73 -4.14 8.61
CA GLU A 146 2.72 -4.26 9.69
C GLU A 146 3.42 -5.63 9.70
N TYR A 147 2.71 -6.68 9.26
CA TYR A 147 3.22 -8.05 9.19
C TYR A 147 3.67 -8.43 7.78
N ARG A 148 3.38 -7.61 6.77
CA ARG A 148 3.80 -7.83 5.38
C ARG A 148 5.33 -7.91 5.27
N GLN A 149 6.03 -7.06 6.02
CA GLN A 149 7.50 -7.09 6.09
C GLN A 149 8.02 -8.41 6.68
N ALA A 150 7.31 -8.99 7.66
CA ALA A 150 7.66 -10.29 8.24
C ALA A 150 7.50 -11.43 7.23
N TYR A 151 6.39 -11.45 6.49
CA TYR A 151 6.19 -12.44 5.42
C TYR A 151 7.23 -12.31 4.31
N MET A 152 7.53 -11.08 3.87
CA MET A 152 8.52 -10.82 2.84
C MET A 152 9.92 -11.27 3.27
N GLU A 153 10.32 -10.97 4.51
CA GLU A 153 11.59 -11.48 5.07
C GLU A 153 11.60 -13.00 5.14
N GLY A 154 10.48 -13.64 5.52
CA GLY A 154 10.31 -15.10 5.49
C GLY A 154 10.52 -15.69 4.10
N THR A 155 9.85 -15.15 3.08
CA THR A 155 9.98 -15.58 1.69
C THR A 155 11.41 -15.39 1.18
N ARG A 156 12.04 -14.27 1.54
CA ARG A 156 13.45 -14.00 1.20
C ARG A 156 14.39 -15.00 1.84
N LEU A 157 14.18 -15.33 3.12
CA LEU A 157 14.95 -16.37 3.80
C LEU A 157 14.73 -17.73 3.15
N GLY A 158 13.51 -18.02 2.70
CA GLY A 158 13.16 -19.23 1.97
C GLY A 158 13.98 -19.36 0.69
N THR A 159 14.21 -18.26 -0.02
CA THR A 159 15.06 -18.25 -1.22
C THR A 159 16.57 -18.32 -0.94
N ASP A 160 17.03 -17.72 0.17
CA ASP A 160 18.46 -17.61 0.51
C ASP A 160 18.96 -18.89 1.23
N PHE A 161 18.07 -19.57 1.95
CA PHE A 161 18.31 -20.75 2.78
C PHE A 161 17.38 -21.91 2.41
N GLN A 162 17.32 -22.23 1.12
CA GLN A 162 16.64 -23.44 0.62
C GLN A 162 17.34 -24.69 1.16
N SER A 163 16.58 -25.70 1.60
CA SER A 163 17.12 -26.96 2.13
C SER A 163 17.87 -26.83 3.47
N ARG A 164 17.48 -25.86 4.30
CA ARG A 164 18.01 -25.68 5.65
C ARG A 164 16.93 -25.93 6.68
N ASP A 165 17.31 -26.40 7.86
CA ASP A 165 16.36 -26.51 8.96
C ASP A 165 15.95 -25.13 9.48
N TRP A 166 14.66 -24.97 9.79
CA TRP A 166 14.13 -23.76 10.41
C TRP A 166 14.93 -23.33 11.64
N SER A 167 15.50 -24.27 12.41
CA SER A 167 16.31 -23.93 13.59
C SER A 167 17.59 -23.15 13.26
N GLU A 168 18.21 -23.38 12.10
CA GLU A 168 19.37 -22.60 11.64
C GLU A 168 18.90 -21.26 11.04
N VAL A 169 17.82 -21.30 10.27
CA VAL A 169 17.22 -20.12 9.61
C VAL A 169 16.68 -19.13 10.65
N GLU A 170 16.07 -19.60 11.73
CA GLU A 170 15.48 -18.79 12.80
C GLU A 170 16.51 -17.86 13.45
N GLN A 171 17.72 -18.36 13.71
CA GLN A 171 18.77 -17.55 14.32
C GLN A 171 19.24 -16.44 13.37
N GLU A 172 19.38 -16.74 12.08
CA GLU A 172 19.77 -15.75 11.09
C GLU A 172 18.65 -14.74 10.81
N ALA A 173 17.42 -15.22 10.75
CA ALA A 173 16.22 -14.41 10.59
C ALA A 173 16.07 -13.43 11.76
N ARG A 174 16.25 -13.91 12.99
CA ARG A 174 16.27 -13.08 14.19
C ARG A 174 17.35 -12.01 14.11
N ARG A 175 18.59 -12.40 13.75
CA ARG A 175 19.70 -11.45 13.62
C ARG A 175 19.40 -10.36 12.59
N ARG A 176 18.88 -10.71 11.42
CA ARG A 176 18.48 -9.75 10.38
C ARG A 176 17.35 -8.84 10.85
N TRP A 177 16.35 -9.39 11.53
CA TRP A 177 15.22 -8.64 12.06
C TRP A 177 15.62 -7.63 13.14
N GLU A 178 16.45 -8.05 14.10
CA GLU A 178 16.99 -7.17 15.15
C GLU A 178 17.94 -6.12 14.56
N HIS A 179 18.72 -6.47 13.52
CA HIS A 179 19.61 -5.56 12.82
C HIS A 179 18.87 -4.43 12.09
N ASN A 180 17.75 -4.76 11.43
CA ASN A 180 16.96 -3.81 10.65
C ASN A 180 16.06 -2.89 11.51
N GLN A 181 16.10 -3.02 12.84
CA GLN A 181 15.34 -2.17 13.79
C GLN A 181 13.85 -2.07 13.45
N HIS A 182 13.22 -3.21 13.21
CA HIS A 182 11.78 -3.26 12.94
C HIS A 182 10.96 -2.85 14.18
N PRO A 183 9.77 -2.25 13.98
CA PRO A 183 8.90 -1.80 15.07
C PRO A 183 8.33 -2.95 15.92
N GLN A 184 8.26 -4.15 15.35
CA GLN A 184 7.69 -5.33 16.03
C GLN A 184 8.80 -6.22 16.60
N PRO A 185 8.62 -6.79 17.81
CA PRO A 185 9.60 -7.70 18.39
C PRO A 185 9.64 -9.03 17.62
N TRP A 186 10.82 -9.64 17.55
CA TRP A 186 11.03 -10.95 16.89
C TRP A 186 10.01 -12.00 17.34
N SER A 187 9.71 -12.09 18.64
CA SER A 187 8.76 -13.08 19.18
C SER A 187 7.35 -12.97 18.59
N LYS A 188 6.91 -11.77 18.18
CA LYS A 188 5.62 -11.59 17.52
C LYS A 188 5.67 -12.00 16.05
N VAL A 189 6.77 -11.69 15.37
CA VAL A 189 6.89 -11.90 13.92
C VAL A 189 7.41 -13.28 13.53
N ARG A 190 8.07 -14.01 14.44
CA ARG A 190 8.71 -15.31 14.18
C ARG A 190 7.77 -16.29 13.49
N ASP A 191 6.54 -16.43 13.98
CA ASP A 191 5.56 -17.35 13.42
C ASP A 191 5.11 -16.95 12.01
N TYR A 192 5.05 -15.64 11.72
CA TYR A 192 4.75 -15.10 10.38
C TYR A 192 5.92 -15.27 9.41
N VAL A 193 7.16 -15.01 9.87
CA VAL A 193 8.39 -15.23 9.10
C VAL A 193 8.54 -16.72 8.76
N LYS A 194 8.26 -17.61 9.72
CA LYS A 194 8.27 -19.07 9.52
C LYS A 194 7.29 -19.49 8.45
N HIS A 195 6.08 -18.92 8.47
CA HIS A 195 5.07 -19.20 7.46
C HIS A 195 5.49 -18.72 6.07
N GLY A 196 6.10 -17.53 5.97
CA GLY A 196 6.66 -17.03 4.70
C GLY A 196 7.83 -17.87 4.18
N TRP A 197 8.67 -18.40 5.08
CA TRP A 197 9.77 -19.31 4.75
C TRP A 197 9.27 -20.67 4.26
N GLY A 198 8.35 -21.29 4.99
CA GLY A 198 7.78 -22.60 4.64
C GLY A 198 6.95 -22.60 3.36
N ALA A 199 6.48 -21.43 2.91
CA ALA A 199 5.83 -21.31 1.60
C ALA A 199 6.81 -21.54 0.43
N VAL A 200 8.10 -21.22 0.63
CA VAL A 200 9.15 -21.32 -0.40
C VAL A 200 9.96 -22.62 -0.28
N ASP A 201 10.12 -23.16 0.93
CA ASP A 201 10.88 -24.41 1.21
C ASP A 201 10.07 -25.69 0.87
N ARG A 202 9.58 -25.79 -0.37
CA ARG A 202 8.77 -26.93 -0.83
C ARG A 202 9.57 -28.02 -1.53
#